data_AF-A0A9P4H4D1-F1
#
_entry.id   AF-A0A9P4H4D1-F1
#
_cell.length_a   1.000
_cell.length_b   1.000
_cell.length_c   1.000
_cell.angle_alpha   90.00
_cell.angle_beta   90.00
_cell.angle_gamma   90.00
#
_symmetry.space_group_name_H-M   'P 1'
#
loop_
_entity.id
_entity.type
_entity.pdbx_description
1 polymer ?
#
loop_
_entity_poly.entity_id
_entity_poly.type
_entity_poly.pdbx_seq_one_letter_code
_entity_poly.pdbx_strand_id
1 'polypeptide(L)'
;VALLECGTALVFAVPPVWKNENQPDPNLRKAQAILIGVLSAIPTLTLAYLTAPFTHRVYMQIPEYARRSRQDLMKFAGTLTARSVDTANTKLDFVTLRIFPFRKQTSVFLHELRALPPRKMRLANIELPKSDAWAQRQRAKGIFRRMYDVINEPRFKFYIKEGRTYTQKSGVPGVWEAVASRIQQQTITEQKDDGLGHSAVRKPLGGKAPIRPTISRDRIKRQTARSGR
;
A
#
# COMPACT_ATOMS: atom_id res chain seq x y z
N VAL A 1 21.89 4.11 -8.34
CA VAL A 1 22.96 3.14 -7.98
C VAL A 1 22.72 1.81 -8.67
N ALA A 2 21.72 0.99 -8.29
CA ALA A 2 21.49 -0.33 -8.91
C ALA A 2 21.33 -0.35 -10.45
N LEU A 3 20.61 0.62 -11.02
CA LEU A 3 20.45 0.74 -12.48
C LEU A 3 21.77 1.05 -13.19
N LEU A 4 22.63 1.84 -12.54
CA LEU A 4 23.96 2.17 -13.02
C LEU A 4 24.88 0.95 -12.88
N GLU A 5 24.81 0.20 -11.79
CA GLU A 5 25.55 -1.05 -11.59
C GLU A 5 25.21 -2.11 -12.66
N CYS A 6 23.92 -2.29 -12.96
CA CYS A 6 23.45 -3.16 -14.05
C CYS A 6 23.96 -2.68 -15.41
N GLY A 7 23.86 -1.37 -15.68
CA GLY A 7 24.39 -0.77 -16.90
C GLY A 7 25.90 -0.97 -17.04
N THR A 8 26.68 -0.76 -15.96
CA THR A 8 28.13 -0.96 -15.98
C THR A 8 28.52 -2.41 -16.14
N ALA A 9 27.80 -3.36 -15.54
CA ALA A 9 28.08 -4.77 -15.71
C ALA A 9 27.83 -5.23 -17.16
N LEU A 10 26.72 -4.80 -17.76
CA LEU A 10 26.38 -5.14 -19.14
C LEU A 10 27.34 -4.52 -20.16
N VAL A 11 27.80 -3.28 -19.93
CA VAL A 11 28.68 -2.56 -20.86
C VAL A 11 30.15 -2.91 -20.67
N PHE A 12 30.62 -3.09 -19.43
CA PHE A 12 32.05 -3.23 -19.14
C PHE A 12 32.45 -4.64 -18.68
N ALA A 13 31.58 -5.41 -18.01
CA ALA A 13 31.96 -6.74 -17.50
C ALA A 13 31.60 -7.88 -18.48
N VAL A 14 30.47 -7.78 -19.18
CA VAL A 14 30.01 -8.83 -20.11
C VAL A 14 30.87 -8.94 -21.37
N PRO A 15 31.25 -7.85 -22.08
CA PRO A 15 32.01 -7.99 -23.34
C PRO A 15 33.40 -8.61 -23.20
N PRO A 16 34.21 -8.29 -22.16
CA PRO A 16 35.50 -8.97 -21.95
C PRO A 16 35.33 -10.47 -21.70
N VAL A 17 34.34 -10.88 -20.93
CA VAL A 17 34.05 -12.30 -20.67
C VAL A 17 33.58 -13.00 -21.95
N TRP A 18 32.74 -12.34 -22.75
CA TRP A 18 32.25 -12.88 -24.02
C TRP A 18 33.37 -13.12 -25.05
N LYS A 19 34.42 -12.29 -25.03
CA LYS A 19 35.57 -12.38 -25.94
C LYS A 19 36.80 -13.05 -25.33
N ASN A 20 36.73 -13.53 -24.09
CA ASN A 20 37.88 -14.11 -23.38
C ASN A 20 38.45 -15.34 -24.12
N GLU A 21 39.69 -15.26 -24.60
CA GLU A 21 40.35 -16.35 -25.35
C GLU A 21 41.01 -17.39 -24.43
N ASN A 22 41.15 -17.08 -23.14
CA ASN A 22 41.76 -17.97 -22.15
C ASN A 22 40.90 -19.19 -21.78
N GLN A 23 39.64 -19.23 -22.24
CA GLN A 23 38.74 -20.39 -22.09
C GLN A 23 38.53 -21.04 -23.46
N PRO A 24 39.01 -22.30 -23.65
CA PRO A 24 38.94 -22.97 -24.95
C PRO A 24 37.50 -23.34 -25.36
N ASP A 25 36.60 -23.53 -24.39
CA ASP A 25 35.21 -23.88 -24.67
C ASP A 25 34.33 -22.65 -24.96
N PRO A 26 33.88 -22.45 -26.22
CA PRO A 26 33.10 -21.27 -26.59
C PRO A 26 31.71 -21.24 -25.95
N ASN A 27 31.14 -22.40 -25.66
CA ASN A 27 29.82 -22.53 -25.03
C ASN A 27 29.86 -22.14 -23.55
N LEU A 28 30.92 -22.55 -22.83
CA LEU A 28 31.10 -22.23 -21.41
C LEU A 28 31.30 -20.71 -21.22
N ARG A 29 32.12 -20.10 -22.07
CA ARG A 29 32.36 -18.66 -22.07
C ARG A 29 31.09 -17.84 -22.29
N LYS A 30 30.29 -18.21 -23.31
CA LYS A 30 29.00 -17.56 -23.59
C LYS A 30 28.02 -17.75 -22.43
N ALA A 31 27.97 -18.95 -21.84
CA ALA A 31 27.13 -19.23 -20.68
C ALA A 31 27.52 -18.38 -19.45
N GLN A 32 28.82 -18.21 -19.18
CA GLN A 32 29.31 -17.35 -18.10
C GLN A 32 28.96 -15.87 -18.33
N ALA A 33 29.13 -15.37 -19.55
CA ALA A 33 28.76 -14.01 -19.90
C ALA A 33 27.24 -13.75 -19.74
N ILE A 34 26.40 -14.71 -20.17
CA ILE A 34 24.95 -14.67 -19.95
C ILE A 34 24.62 -14.69 -18.45
N LEU A 35 25.27 -15.56 -17.68
CA LEU A 35 25.04 -15.68 -16.24
C LEU A 35 25.37 -14.37 -15.51
N ILE A 36 26.50 -13.74 -15.82
CA ILE A 36 26.92 -12.45 -15.25
C ILE A 36 25.90 -11.35 -15.60
N GLY A 37 25.48 -11.29 -16.87
CA GLY A 37 24.46 -10.33 -17.30
C GLY A 37 23.14 -10.51 -16.56
N VAL A 38 22.66 -11.75 -16.41
CA VAL A 38 21.42 -12.05 -15.67
C VAL A 38 21.57 -11.73 -14.18
N LEU A 39 22.69 -12.11 -13.55
CA LEU A 39 22.93 -11.80 -12.14
C LEU A 39 22.99 -10.30 -11.88
N SER A 40 23.59 -9.52 -12.78
CA SER A 40 23.67 -8.06 -12.64
C SER A 40 22.30 -7.36 -12.73
N ALA A 41 21.30 -8.00 -13.34
CA ALA A 41 19.94 -7.48 -13.38
C ALA A 41 19.20 -7.69 -12.04
N ILE A 42 19.63 -8.63 -11.19
CA ILE A 42 18.94 -8.99 -9.93
C ILE A 42 18.85 -7.79 -8.96
N PRO A 43 19.92 -7.02 -8.66
CA PRO A 43 19.82 -5.85 -7.81
C PRO A 43 18.85 -4.79 -8.35
N THR A 44 18.81 -4.59 -9.67
CA THR A 44 17.90 -3.64 -10.31
C THR A 44 16.45 -4.12 -10.22
N LEU A 45 16.19 -5.40 -10.48
CA LEU A 45 14.86 -6.01 -10.34
C LEU A 45 14.40 -6.05 -8.87
N THR A 46 15.32 -6.27 -7.94
CA THR A 46 15.04 -6.26 -6.50
C THR A 46 14.67 -4.85 -6.06
N LEU A 47 15.47 -3.85 -6.44
CA LEU A 47 15.18 -2.45 -6.16
C LEU A 47 13.83 -2.06 -6.77
N ALA A 48 13.55 -2.49 -8.00
CA ALA A 48 12.26 -2.28 -8.65
C ALA A 48 11.08 -2.73 -7.82
N TYR A 49 11.20 -3.94 -7.28
CA TYR A 49 10.15 -4.60 -6.53
C TYR A 49 9.99 -3.93 -5.16
N LEU A 50 11.11 -3.60 -4.50
CA LEU A 50 11.11 -2.95 -3.21
C LEU A 50 10.60 -1.51 -3.29
N THR A 51 10.92 -0.75 -4.34
CA THR A 51 10.44 0.63 -4.51
C THR A 51 9.03 0.69 -5.08
N ALA A 52 8.49 -0.41 -5.61
CA ALA A 52 7.18 -0.45 -6.26
C ALA A 52 5.97 0.00 -5.42
N PRO A 53 5.87 -0.25 -4.10
CA PRO A 53 4.71 0.20 -3.34
C PRO A 53 4.80 1.69 -2.97
N PHE A 54 5.95 2.37 -3.10
CA PHE A 54 6.10 3.73 -2.61
C PHE A 54 5.38 4.74 -3.51
N THR A 55 4.33 5.35 -2.96
CA THR A 55 3.58 6.40 -3.63
C THR A 55 4.30 7.74 -3.48
N HIS A 56 4.53 8.41 -4.60
CA HIS A 56 5.13 9.73 -4.66
C HIS A 56 4.10 10.84 -4.39
N ARG A 57 2.92 10.75 -5.01
CA ARG A 57 1.81 11.70 -4.84
C ARG A 57 0.49 10.97 -4.91
N VAL A 58 -0.49 11.48 -4.16
CA VAL A 58 -1.89 11.06 -4.27
C VAL A 58 -2.69 12.26 -4.72
N TYR A 59 -3.46 12.09 -5.79
CA TYR A 59 -4.45 13.07 -6.21
C TYR A 59 -5.83 12.54 -5.86
N MET A 60 -6.70 13.43 -5.36
CA MET A 60 -8.09 13.11 -5.09
C MET A 60 -8.96 13.97 -6.00
N GLN A 61 -9.94 13.34 -6.64
CA GLN A 61 -10.93 14.07 -7.42
C GLN A 61 -11.89 14.78 -6.45
N ILE A 62 -11.67 16.08 -6.27
CA ILE A 62 -12.48 16.93 -5.39
C ILE A 62 -13.66 17.49 -6.20
N PRO A 63 -14.90 17.49 -5.69
CA PRO A 63 -16.04 18.12 -6.35
C PRO A 63 -15.93 19.65 -6.36
N GLU A 64 -16.58 20.33 -7.31
CA GLU A 64 -16.41 21.77 -7.54
C GLU A 64 -16.65 22.64 -6.30
N TYR A 65 -17.68 22.32 -5.50
CA TYR A 65 -18.01 23.07 -4.29
C TYR A 65 -16.87 23.01 -3.25
N ALA A 66 -16.16 21.89 -3.16
CA ALA A 66 -15.07 21.67 -2.20
C ALA A 66 -13.73 22.23 -2.68
N ARG A 67 -13.63 22.70 -3.94
CA ARG A 67 -12.43 23.37 -4.48
C ARG A 67 -12.36 24.86 -4.15
N ARG A 68 -13.48 25.47 -3.75
CA ARG A 68 -13.62 26.92 -3.56
C ARG A 68 -12.82 27.44 -2.37
N SER A 69 -12.85 26.73 -1.25
CA SER A 69 -12.19 27.16 -0.01
C SER A 69 -11.59 25.99 0.76
N ARG A 70 -10.58 26.28 1.57
CA ARG A 70 -9.99 25.29 2.49
C ARG A 70 -11.03 24.75 3.47
N GLN A 71 -11.94 25.59 3.94
CA GLN A 71 -12.98 25.19 4.88
C GLN A 71 -13.95 24.20 4.23
N ASP A 72 -14.34 24.43 2.98
CA ASP A 72 -15.23 23.53 2.25
C ASP A 72 -14.55 22.20 1.90
N LEU A 73 -13.24 22.21 1.63
CA LEU A 73 -12.48 20.97 1.48
C LEU A 73 -12.42 20.17 2.78
N MET A 74 -12.24 20.83 3.93
CA MET A 74 -12.26 20.16 5.23
C MET A 74 -13.64 19.63 5.59
N LYS A 75 -14.71 20.35 5.25
CA LYS A 75 -16.09 19.85 5.37
C LYS A 75 -16.29 18.61 4.51
N PHE A 76 -15.87 18.66 3.24
CA PHE A 76 -15.91 17.50 2.35
C PHE A 76 -15.12 16.32 2.93
N ALA A 77 -13.90 16.55 3.42
CA ALA A 77 -13.11 15.51 4.07
C ALA A 77 -13.84 14.87 5.28
N GLY A 78 -14.55 15.69 6.08
CA GLY A 78 -15.42 15.19 7.15
C GLY A 78 -16.60 14.36 6.64
N THR A 79 -17.17 14.73 5.48
CA THR A 79 -18.26 13.94 4.86
C THR A 79 -17.82 12.59 4.32
N LEU A 80 -16.54 12.40 3.96
CA LEU A 80 -16.01 11.10 3.54
C LEU A 80 -16.23 10.01 4.59
N THR A 81 -16.06 10.39 5.86
CA THR A 81 -16.25 9.50 7.02
C THR A 81 -17.72 9.40 7.42
N ALA A 82 -18.45 10.53 7.43
CA ALA A 82 -19.84 10.58 7.89
C ALA A 82 -20.86 10.00 6.91
N ARG A 83 -20.64 10.14 5.59
CA ARG A 83 -21.53 9.69 4.51
C ARG A 83 -20.75 8.82 3.54
N SER A 84 -20.50 7.59 3.98
CA SER A 84 -19.66 6.61 3.29
C SER A 84 -20.20 6.17 1.93
N VAL A 85 -21.53 6.17 1.76
CA VAL A 85 -22.24 5.75 0.53
C VAL A 85 -22.14 6.83 -0.55
N ASP A 86 -22.48 8.08 -0.21
CA ASP A 86 -22.46 9.21 -1.15
C ASP A 86 -21.06 9.49 -1.70
N THR A 87 -20.03 9.23 -0.90
CA THR A 87 -18.63 9.54 -1.22
C THR A 87 -17.85 8.34 -1.76
N ALA A 88 -18.50 7.17 -1.94
CA ALA A 88 -17.88 5.94 -2.41
C ALA A 88 -17.19 6.11 -3.78
N ASN A 89 -17.80 6.89 -4.68
CA ASN A 89 -17.33 7.12 -6.05
C ASN A 89 -16.21 8.18 -6.15
N THR A 90 -15.67 8.64 -5.03
CA THR A 90 -14.53 9.55 -5.03
C THR A 90 -13.31 8.85 -5.60
N LYS A 91 -12.74 9.40 -6.67
CA LYS A 91 -11.58 8.84 -7.36
C LYS A 91 -10.27 9.29 -6.72
N LEU A 92 -9.37 8.34 -6.49
CA LEU A 92 -8.01 8.55 -6.01
C LEU A 92 -7.02 8.08 -7.06
N ASP A 93 -6.04 8.92 -7.35
CA ASP A 93 -4.98 8.64 -8.31
C ASP A 93 -3.65 8.55 -7.56
N PHE A 94 -3.09 7.35 -7.51
CA PHE A 94 -1.79 7.08 -6.92
C PHE A 94 -0.70 7.21 -7.98
N VAL A 95 0.22 8.15 -7.78
CA VAL A 95 1.41 8.28 -8.63
C VAL A 95 2.56 7.55 -7.97
N THR A 96 3.02 6.48 -8.60
CA THR A 96 4.17 5.68 -8.16
C THR A 96 5.37 5.91 -9.08
N LEU A 97 6.57 5.77 -8.51
CA LEU A 97 7.83 5.80 -9.26
C LEU A 97 8.25 4.36 -9.57
N ARG A 98 8.55 4.07 -10.85
CA ARG A 98 9.11 2.78 -11.28
C ARG A 98 10.65 2.86 -11.38
N ILE A 99 11.28 1.73 -11.73
CA ILE A 99 12.73 1.60 -12.00
C ILE A 99 13.23 2.73 -12.91
N PHE A 100 12.47 2.97 -13.97
CA PHE A 100 12.68 4.09 -14.87
C PHE A 100 11.84 5.27 -14.37
N PRO A 101 12.31 6.53 -14.44
CA PRO A 101 11.62 7.73 -13.93
C PRO A 101 10.25 8.04 -14.55
N PHE A 102 9.65 7.10 -15.26
CA PHE A 102 8.28 7.20 -15.73
C PHE A 102 7.30 7.09 -14.57
N ARG A 103 6.57 8.18 -14.36
CA ARG A 103 5.45 8.24 -13.44
C ARG A 103 4.33 7.33 -13.97
N LYS A 104 3.84 6.43 -13.12
CA LYS A 104 2.65 5.64 -13.42
C LYS A 104 1.55 6.03 -12.45
N GLN A 105 0.39 6.33 -13.02
CA GLN A 105 -0.81 6.73 -12.30
C GLN A 105 -1.76 5.54 -12.25
N THR A 106 -2.15 5.15 -11.05
CA THR A 106 -3.21 4.16 -10.84
C THR A 106 -4.42 4.89 -10.29
N SER A 107 -5.49 4.93 -11.08
CA SER A 107 -6.79 5.46 -10.68
C SER A 107 -7.62 4.38 -10.01
N VAL A 108 -8.14 4.67 -8.82
CA VAL A 108 -8.93 3.73 -8.01
C VAL A 108 -10.05 4.49 -7.32
N PHE A 109 -11.20 3.85 -7.08
CA PHE A 109 -12.24 4.47 -6.27
C PHE A 109 -11.99 4.28 -4.77
N LEU A 110 -12.43 5.23 -3.96
CA LEU A 110 -12.23 5.19 -2.52
C LEU A 110 -12.82 3.92 -1.87
N HIS A 111 -13.99 3.49 -2.33
CA HIS A 111 -14.66 2.29 -1.82
C HIS A 111 -13.98 0.97 -2.22
N GLU A 112 -13.07 0.98 -3.19
CA GLU A 112 -12.34 -0.22 -3.58
C GLU A 112 -11.11 -0.44 -2.69
N LEU A 113 -10.61 0.59 -2.01
CA LEU A 113 -9.37 0.51 -1.24
C LEU A 113 -9.55 -0.13 0.14
N ARG A 114 -8.53 -0.86 0.58
CA ARG A 114 -8.45 -1.47 1.92
C ARG A 114 -7.16 -1.09 2.62
N ALA A 115 -7.23 -0.91 3.93
CA ALA A 115 -6.08 -0.70 4.78
C ALA A 115 -5.48 -2.05 5.14
N LEU A 116 -4.17 -2.19 4.94
CA LEU A 116 -3.43 -3.34 5.38
C LEU A 116 -3.03 -3.17 6.85
N PRO A 117 -3.21 -4.18 7.71
CA PRO A 117 -2.73 -4.09 9.08
C PRO A 117 -1.20 -3.95 9.12
N PRO A 118 -0.65 -3.16 10.07
CA PRO A 118 0.78 -2.97 10.20
C PRO A 118 1.45 -4.30 10.58
N ARG A 119 2.46 -4.72 9.82
CA ARG A 119 3.30 -5.90 10.10
C ARG A 119 4.76 -5.53 9.87
N LYS A 120 5.68 -6.03 10.70
CA LYS A 120 7.11 -5.66 10.69
C LYS A 120 7.80 -5.79 9.32
N MET A 121 7.38 -6.76 8.51
CA MET A 121 7.97 -7.04 7.18
C MET A 121 7.13 -6.53 6.01
N ARG A 122 6.07 -5.76 6.26
CA ARG A 122 5.14 -5.32 5.21
C ARG A 122 5.51 -3.91 4.74
N LEU A 123 5.66 -3.77 3.42
CA LEU A 123 6.08 -2.53 2.76
C LEU A 123 4.92 -1.68 2.22
N ALA A 124 3.65 -2.01 2.51
CA ALA A 124 2.47 -1.32 1.99
C ALA A 124 1.40 -1.15 3.07
N ASN A 125 0.72 0.00 3.06
CA ASN A 125 -0.32 0.37 4.01
C ASN A 125 -1.73 0.24 3.42
N ILE A 126 -1.86 0.35 2.10
CA ILE A 126 -3.13 0.30 1.38
C ILE A 126 -3.04 -0.76 0.29
N GLU A 127 -4.12 -1.49 0.09
CA GLU A 127 -4.29 -2.41 -1.03
C GLU A 127 -5.57 -2.17 -1.81
N LEU A 128 -5.51 -2.50 -3.09
CA LEU A 128 -6.64 -2.70 -3.98
C LEU A 128 -6.90 -4.22 -4.01
N PRO A 129 -7.95 -4.73 -3.34
CA PRO A 129 -8.28 -6.15 -3.34
C PRO A 129 -8.48 -6.63 -4.78
N LYS A 130 -7.94 -7.81 -5.06
CA LYS A 130 -8.03 -8.42 -6.39
C LYS A 130 -9.24 -9.33 -6.42
N SER A 131 -9.99 -9.31 -7.51
CA SER A 131 -11.09 -10.25 -7.69
C SER A 131 -10.56 -11.68 -7.87
N ASP A 132 -11.36 -12.68 -7.47
CA ASP A 132 -11.01 -14.10 -7.67
C ASP A 132 -10.83 -14.45 -9.15
N ALA A 133 -11.64 -13.82 -10.02
CA ALA A 133 -11.49 -13.92 -11.47
C ALA A 133 -10.11 -13.46 -11.95
N TRP A 134 -9.54 -12.41 -11.34
CA TRP A 134 -8.17 -11.98 -11.64
C TRP A 134 -7.15 -13.05 -11.23
N ALA A 135 -7.31 -13.65 -10.05
CA ALA A 135 -6.40 -14.69 -9.57
C ALA A 135 -6.42 -15.94 -10.47
N GLN A 136 -7.61 -16.36 -10.91
CA GLN A 136 -7.78 -17.46 -11.87
C GLN A 136 -7.09 -17.16 -13.20
N ARG A 137 -7.27 -15.96 -13.76
CA ARG A 137 -6.60 -15.54 -15.02
C ARG A 137 -5.09 -15.54 -14.90
N GLN A 138 -4.54 -15.19 -13.73
CA GLN A 138 -3.09 -15.17 -13.52
C GLN A 138 -2.50 -16.57 -13.32
N ARG A 139 -3.25 -17.49 -12.72
CA ARG A 139 -2.87 -18.91 -12.61
C ARG A 139 -2.82 -19.59 -13.98
N ALA A 140 -3.73 -19.24 -14.89
CA ALA A 140 -3.78 -19.77 -16.26
C ALA A 140 -2.63 -19.29 -17.16
N LYS A 141 -1.89 -18.23 -16.78
CA LYS A 141 -0.78 -17.69 -17.57
C LYS A 141 0.53 -18.44 -17.29
N GLY A 142 1.30 -18.69 -18.36
CA GLY A 142 2.66 -19.20 -18.26
C GLY A 142 3.61 -18.22 -17.56
N ILE A 143 4.72 -18.76 -17.03
CA ILE A 143 5.69 -18.04 -16.19
C ILE A 143 6.21 -16.75 -16.85
N PHE A 144 6.57 -16.82 -18.14
CA PHE A 144 7.09 -15.66 -18.87
C PHE A 144 6.06 -14.54 -19.03
N ARG A 145 4.80 -14.90 -19.35
CA ARG A 145 3.71 -13.92 -19.50
C ARG A 145 3.33 -13.30 -18.16
N ARG A 146 3.39 -14.07 -17.07
CA ARG A 146 3.22 -13.56 -15.71
C ARG A 146 4.32 -12.56 -15.34
N MET A 147 5.58 -12.84 -15.70
CA MET A 147 6.70 -11.92 -15.47
C MET A 147 6.51 -10.59 -16.20
N TYR A 148 6.13 -10.67 -17.49
CA TYR A 148 5.85 -9.49 -18.31
C TYR A 148 4.69 -8.65 -17.75
N ASP A 149 3.62 -9.31 -17.33
CA ASP A 149 2.46 -8.64 -16.73
C ASP A 149 2.84 -7.96 -15.42
N VAL A 150 3.65 -8.56 -14.55
CA VAL A 150 4.10 -7.93 -13.29
C VAL A 150 4.86 -6.62 -13.53
N ILE A 151 5.54 -6.49 -14.66
CA ILE A 151 6.26 -5.27 -15.05
C ILE A 151 5.29 -4.19 -15.52
N ASN A 152 4.25 -4.56 -16.28
CA ASN A 152 3.32 -3.62 -16.90
C ASN A 152 2.11 -3.26 -16.04
N GLU A 153 1.60 -4.19 -15.24
CA GLU A 153 0.33 -4.11 -14.53
C GLU A 153 0.28 -2.94 -13.53
N PRO A 154 -0.88 -2.27 -13.38
CA PRO A 154 -1.11 -1.34 -12.28
C PRO A 154 -0.83 -2.04 -10.95
N ARG A 155 -0.08 -1.37 -10.07
CA ARG A 155 0.20 -1.91 -8.74
C ARG A 155 -1.07 -1.84 -7.89
N PHE A 156 -1.26 -2.86 -7.07
CA PHE A 156 -2.42 -3.02 -6.19
C PHE A 156 -2.07 -2.77 -4.72
N LYS A 157 -0.82 -2.39 -4.43
CA LYS A 157 -0.34 -2.17 -3.08
C LYS A 157 0.39 -0.84 -3.06
N PHE A 158 0.03 -0.01 -2.11
CA PHE A 158 0.50 1.36 -1.98
C PHE A 158 1.00 1.59 -0.56
N TYR A 159 2.13 2.26 -0.46
CA TYR A 159 2.75 2.71 0.75
C TYR A 159 2.75 4.23 0.73
N ILE A 160 2.10 4.79 1.73
CA ILE A 160 1.99 6.22 1.91
C ILE A 160 2.50 6.51 3.30
N LYS A 161 3.46 7.42 3.39
CA LYS A 161 3.98 7.87 4.68
C LYS A 161 2.91 8.72 5.35
N GLU A 162 2.38 8.21 6.44
CA GLU A 162 1.42 8.92 7.29
C GLU A 162 2.14 9.88 8.23
N GLY A 163 1.46 10.96 8.62
CA GLY A 163 1.97 11.92 9.59
C GLY A 163 2.10 13.34 9.04
N ARG A 164 1.93 14.31 9.95
CA ARG A 164 1.88 15.74 9.65
C ARG A 164 3.08 16.23 8.83
N THR A 165 4.28 15.70 9.07
CA THR A 165 5.52 16.09 8.41
C THR A 165 5.52 15.78 6.91
N TYR A 166 4.79 14.74 6.48
CA TYR A 166 4.71 14.33 5.08
C TYR A 166 3.52 14.97 4.35
N THR A 167 2.49 15.38 5.10
CA THR A 167 1.33 16.13 4.58
C THR A 167 1.55 17.64 4.53
N GLN A 168 2.64 18.20 5.08
CA GLN A 168 2.92 19.65 5.00
C GLN A 168 3.01 20.19 3.57
N LYS A 169 3.45 19.35 2.61
CA LYS A 169 3.56 19.73 1.20
C LYS A 169 2.22 19.67 0.45
N SER A 170 1.22 19.00 1.02
CA SER A 170 -0.15 19.09 0.52
C SER A 170 -0.73 20.39 1.05
N GLY A 171 -1.19 21.30 0.19
CA GLY A 171 -1.64 22.64 0.59
C GLY A 171 -2.78 22.66 1.63
N VAL A 172 -3.32 21.50 2.02
CA VAL A 172 -4.30 21.33 3.09
C VAL A 172 -3.96 20.12 3.96
N PRO A 173 -3.23 20.30 5.09
CA PRO A 173 -2.98 19.22 6.04
C PRO A 173 -4.30 18.78 6.72
N GLY A 174 -4.50 17.47 6.89
CA GLY A 174 -5.70 16.90 7.52
C GLY A 174 -6.63 16.12 6.57
N VAL A 175 -6.57 16.39 5.25
CA VAL A 175 -7.45 15.74 4.27
C VAL A 175 -7.08 14.27 4.09
N TRP A 176 -5.78 13.98 3.97
CA TRP A 176 -5.31 12.61 3.81
C TRP A 176 -5.62 11.76 5.04
N GLU A 177 -5.52 12.33 6.22
CA GLU A 177 -5.83 11.65 7.49
C GLU A 177 -7.31 11.23 7.54
N ALA A 178 -8.23 12.06 7.05
CA ALA A 178 -9.64 11.71 6.91
C ALA A 178 -9.86 10.58 5.90
N VAL A 179 -9.20 10.65 4.74
CA VAL A 179 -9.24 9.60 3.70
C VAL A 179 -8.70 8.28 4.24
N ALA A 180 -7.54 8.29 4.89
CA ALA A 180 -6.92 7.10 5.48
C ALA A 180 -7.80 6.49 6.57
N SER A 181 -8.38 7.33 7.45
CA SER A 181 -9.35 6.89 8.46
C SER A 181 -10.57 6.21 7.84
N ARG A 182 -11.10 6.75 6.73
CA ARG A 182 -12.22 6.15 6.01
C ARG A 182 -11.88 4.78 5.41
N ILE A 183 -10.70 4.63 4.83
CA ILE A 183 -10.20 3.36 4.28
C ILE A 183 -10.00 2.33 5.41
N GLN A 184 -9.48 2.76 6.55
CA GLN A 184 -9.31 1.90 7.72
C GLN A 184 -10.65 1.44 8.29
N GLN A 185 -11.61 2.35 8.47
CA GLN A 185 -12.96 2.01 8.93
C GLN A 185 -13.65 1.02 7.99
N GLN A 186 -13.51 1.21 6.67
CA GLN A 186 -14.05 0.28 5.69
C GLN A 186 -13.55 -1.13 5.90
N THR A 187 -12.24 -1.26 6.07
CA THR A 187 -11.58 -2.55 6.26
C THR A 187 -12.05 -3.22 7.55
N ILE A 188 -12.23 -2.45 8.62
CA ILE A 188 -12.71 -2.96 9.91
C ILE A 188 -14.18 -3.42 9.80
N THR A 189 -15.04 -2.69 9.09
CA THR A 189 -16.44 -3.06 8.89
C THR A 189 -16.54 -4.35 8.09
N GLU A 190 -15.84 -4.45 6.97
CA GLU A 190 -15.87 -5.66 6.13
C GLU A 190 -15.28 -6.89 6.85
N GLN A 191 -14.20 -6.72 7.63
CA GLN A 191 -13.66 -7.81 8.45
C GLN A 191 -14.65 -8.29 9.52
N LYS A 192 -15.50 -7.40 10.05
CA LYS A 192 -16.55 -7.79 11.01
C LYS A 192 -17.66 -8.56 10.30
N ASP A 193 -18.07 -8.11 9.13
CA ASP A 193 -19.13 -8.74 8.34
C ASP A 193 -18.69 -10.14 7.85
N ASP A 194 -17.45 -10.27 7.34
CA ASP A 194 -16.86 -11.55 6.93
C ASP A 194 -16.64 -12.50 8.11
N GLY A 195 -16.28 -11.96 9.29
CA GLY A 195 -16.10 -12.73 10.53
C GLY A 195 -17.40 -13.31 11.10
N LEU A 196 -18.54 -12.66 10.82
CA LEU A 196 -19.87 -13.14 11.19
C LEU A 196 -20.39 -14.21 10.23
N GLY A 197 -19.89 -14.27 8.99
CA GLY A 197 -20.28 -15.27 7.98
C GLY A 197 -19.58 -16.63 8.06
N HIS A 198 -18.41 -16.73 8.71
CA HIS A 198 -17.64 -17.98 8.82
C HIS A 198 -17.51 -18.55 10.23
N SER A 199 -18.15 -17.94 11.23
CA SER A 199 -18.16 -18.45 12.61
C SER A 199 -19.30 -19.42 12.88
N ALA A 200 -19.44 -20.46 12.04
CA ALA A 200 -20.14 -21.67 12.43
C ALA A 200 -19.14 -22.58 13.17
N VAL A 201 -19.28 -22.62 14.50
CA VAL A 201 -18.85 -23.69 15.41
C VAL A 201 -17.35 -23.98 15.47
N ARG A 202 -16.64 -23.25 16.35
CA ARG A 202 -15.68 -23.88 17.27
C ARG A 202 -15.85 -23.26 18.66
N LYS A 203 -16.41 -24.04 19.59
CA LYS A 203 -16.40 -23.72 21.02
C LYS A 203 -14.95 -23.51 21.47
N PRO A 204 -14.59 -22.41 22.16
CA PRO A 204 -13.30 -22.32 22.80
C PRO A 204 -13.32 -23.12 24.11
N LEU A 205 -12.66 -24.28 24.10
CA LEU A 205 -12.16 -24.90 25.32
C LEU A 205 -10.92 -24.13 25.78
N GLY A 206 -11.00 -23.55 26.98
CA GLY A 206 -9.84 -23.27 27.83
C GLY A 206 -8.89 -22.16 27.39
N GLY A 207 -9.20 -20.92 27.78
CA GLY A 207 -8.23 -19.82 27.76
C GLY A 207 -8.68 -18.71 28.71
N LYS A 208 -8.01 -18.58 29.85
CA LYS A 208 -8.30 -17.58 30.90
C LYS A 208 -8.33 -16.18 30.31
N ALA A 209 -9.41 -15.44 30.57
CA ALA A 209 -9.57 -14.05 30.18
C ALA A 209 -8.49 -13.17 30.86
N PRO A 210 -7.93 -12.17 30.17
CA PRO A 210 -7.10 -11.16 30.81
C PRO A 210 -7.97 -10.25 31.69
N ILE A 211 -7.61 -10.21 32.96
CA ILE A 211 -8.17 -9.32 33.99
C ILE A 211 -7.96 -7.88 33.53
N ARG A 212 -9.04 -7.14 33.26
CA ARG A 212 -8.96 -5.68 33.11
C ARG A 212 -8.85 -5.08 34.51
N PRO A 213 -7.87 -4.21 34.81
CA PRO A 213 -7.87 -3.47 36.07
C PRO A 213 -9.07 -2.51 36.05
N THR A 214 -10.06 -2.81 36.89
CA THR A 214 -11.18 -1.95 37.18
C THR A 214 -10.65 -0.74 37.96
N ILE A 215 -10.43 0.38 37.28
CA ILE A 215 -10.28 1.66 37.97
C ILE A 215 -11.65 1.96 38.58
N SER A 216 -11.79 1.70 39.87
CA SER A 216 -12.93 2.16 40.68
C SER A 216 -13.00 3.67 40.54
N ARG A 217 -13.98 4.16 39.78
CA ARG A 217 -14.40 5.56 39.88
C ARG A 217 -15.23 5.65 41.15
N ASP A 218 -14.58 6.01 42.24
CA ASP A 218 -15.30 6.42 43.44
C ASP A 218 -16.25 7.55 43.06
N ARG A 219 -17.52 7.27 43.32
CA ARG A 219 -18.66 8.11 43.03
C ARG A 219 -18.58 9.32 43.96
N ILE A 220 -18.03 10.43 43.48
CA ILE A 220 -18.10 11.72 44.17
C ILE A 220 -19.57 12.06 44.36
N LYS A 221 -20.10 11.79 45.56
CA LYS A 221 -21.42 12.22 46.00
C LYS A 221 -21.36 13.73 46.19
N ARG A 222 -22.14 14.46 45.37
CA ARG A 222 -22.48 15.86 45.67
C ARG A 222 -23.14 15.90 47.05
N GLN A 223 -22.47 16.50 48.02
CA GLN A 223 -23.11 16.94 49.25
C GLN A 223 -23.76 18.30 48.97
N THR A 224 -25.07 18.29 48.81
CA THR A 224 -25.90 19.46 49.13
C THR A 224 -26.26 19.37 50.60
N ALA A 225 -25.89 20.38 51.39
CA ALA A 225 -26.51 20.64 52.67
C ALA A 225 -26.75 22.15 52.78
N ARG A 226 -28.04 22.50 52.88
CA ARG A 226 -28.54 23.82 53.26
C ARG A 226 -29.09 23.67 54.68
N SER A 227 -28.52 24.41 55.63
CA SER A 227 -29.05 24.75 56.98
C SER A 227 -27.86 25.39 57.73
N GLY A 228 -27.88 26.55 58.39
CA GLY A 228 -28.93 27.50 58.74
C GLY A 228 -28.34 28.35 59.87
N ARG A 229 -28.32 29.68 59.71
CA ARG A 229 -28.42 30.71 60.75
C ARG A 229 -28.62 32.05 60.08
#